data_AF-A0A953M3R4-F1
#
_entry.id   AF-A0A953M3R4-F1
#
_cell.length_a   1.000
_cell.length_b   1.000
_cell.length_c   1.000
_cell.angle_alpha   90.00
_cell.angle_beta   90.00
_cell.angle_gamma   90.00
#
_symmetry.space_group_name_H-M   'P 1'
#
loop_
_entity.id
_entity.type
_entity.pdbx_description
1 polymer ?
#
loop_
_entity_poly.entity_id
_entity_poly.type
_entity_poly.pdbx_seq_one_letter_code
_entity_poly.pdbx_strand_id
1 'polypeptide(L)'
;MKLFIPERFVASSVPFATKELGAQDPLEAAYHEAVRLLDDENVRLIASTEGEYVYFIAGRARDFEAAPESGTPLANALPQTPDHRGDGLYCFDNGEHYLAVEKKADKLKAYSMAKGREGSFGQNIYPVDTMTVVPWEGYRTRQMQDARKITRLSINIAAVIAVVNILLITVFSIIEGYAQGKTVHLRDKMEENMRRMGAVVQENTFHPLRTYLNDIQMIDSRSKKIDVYRVENGKVSWTAHFPKWISSEDYELLGRDLKKEERDDGIIVTKGTR
;
A
#
# COMPACT_ATOMS: atom_id res chain seq x y z
N MET A 1 30.61 22.07 27.03
CA MET A 1 31.20 20.98 26.21
C MET A 1 32.61 20.70 26.73
N LYS A 2 33.00 19.43 26.88
CA LYS A 2 34.32 19.05 27.40
C LYS A 2 35.35 19.09 26.26
N LEU A 3 36.51 19.69 26.47
CA LEU A 3 37.60 19.62 25.51
C LEU A 3 38.20 18.21 25.51
N PHE A 4 38.34 17.61 24.34
CA PHE A 4 38.96 16.30 24.18
C PHE A 4 39.53 16.12 22.78
N ILE A 5 40.76 15.60 22.73
CA ILE A 5 41.44 15.21 21.50
C ILE A 5 41.94 13.79 21.74
N PRO A 6 41.54 12.80 20.91
CA PRO A 6 42.00 11.44 21.11
C PRO A 6 43.50 11.34 20.79
N GLU A 7 44.20 10.44 21.46
CA GLU A 7 45.65 10.22 21.24
C GLU A 7 45.98 9.92 19.78
N ARG A 8 45.07 9.21 19.10
CA ARG A 8 45.16 8.90 17.69
C ARG A 8 43.99 9.52 16.95
N PHE A 9 44.29 10.58 16.22
CA PHE A 9 43.36 11.18 15.27
C PHE A 9 44.03 11.30 13.91
N VAL A 10 43.20 11.38 12.87
CA VAL A 10 43.63 11.64 11.50
C VAL A 10 42.97 12.92 11.02
N ALA A 11 43.68 13.64 10.15
CA ALA A 11 43.13 14.76 9.42
C ALA A 11 43.48 14.56 7.95
N SER A 12 42.49 14.66 7.08
CA SER A 12 42.64 14.43 5.64
C SER A 12 41.59 15.21 4.85
N SER A 13 41.73 15.18 3.53
CA SER A 13 40.78 15.72 2.57
C SER A 13 40.47 14.66 1.52
N VAL A 14 39.23 14.68 1.01
CA VAL A 14 38.77 13.76 -0.02
C VAL A 14 38.07 14.57 -1.11
N PRO A 15 38.41 14.36 -2.39
CA PRO A 15 37.64 14.96 -3.48
C PRO A 15 36.24 14.33 -3.50
N PHE A 16 35.20 15.17 -3.59
CA PHE A 16 33.82 14.72 -3.73
C PHE A 16 33.19 15.34 -4.98
N ALA A 17 32.50 14.51 -5.77
CA ALA A 17 31.89 14.95 -7.02
C ALA A 17 30.67 15.85 -6.73
N THR A 18 30.74 17.12 -7.17
CA THR A 18 29.62 18.04 -7.07
C THR A 18 28.64 17.79 -8.22
N LYS A 19 27.50 17.15 -7.91
CA LYS A 19 26.23 17.06 -8.67
C LYS A 19 26.21 16.45 -10.08
N GLU A 20 27.26 16.45 -10.88
CA GLU A 20 27.17 16.02 -12.29
C GLU A 20 27.27 14.50 -12.52
N LEU A 21 27.81 13.74 -11.55
CA LEU A 21 28.06 12.28 -11.67
C LEU A 21 27.31 11.41 -10.65
N GLY A 22 26.28 11.95 -10.02
CA GLY A 22 25.60 11.35 -8.87
C GLY A 22 26.15 11.96 -7.59
N ALA A 23 25.34 12.79 -6.94
CA ALA A 23 25.74 13.52 -5.73
C ALA A 23 26.06 12.52 -4.62
N GLN A 24 27.34 12.32 -4.31
CA GLN A 24 27.78 11.60 -3.12
C GLN A 24 27.68 12.56 -1.93
N ASP A 25 27.11 12.10 -0.82
CA ASP A 25 27.06 12.90 0.41
C ASP A 25 28.50 13.19 0.87
N PRO A 26 28.93 14.46 0.98
CA PRO A 26 30.28 14.81 1.41
C PRO A 26 30.64 14.18 2.75
N LEU A 27 29.67 14.05 3.66
CA LEU A 27 29.87 13.45 4.97
C LEU A 27 30.16 11.94 4.86
N GLU A 28 29.48 11.25 3.94
CA GLU A 28 29.69 9.83 3.68
C GLU A 28 31.07 9.57 3.08
N ALA A 29 31.52 10.42 2.13
CA ALA A 29 32.87 10.35 1.57
C ALA A 29 33.95 10.52 2.65
N ALA A 30 33.79 11.53 3.52
CA ALA A 30 34.69 11.75 4.66
C ALA A 30 34.67 10.57 5.65
N TYR A 31 33.49 10.00 5.92
CA TYR A 31 33.35 8.84 6.79
C TYR A 31 34.11 7.62 6.27
N HIS A 32 33.91 7.25 5.00
CA HIS A 32 34.58 6.07 4.43
C HIS A 32 36.11 6.22 4.42
N GLU A 33 36.61 7.40 4.10
CA GLU A 33 38.04 7.65 4.18
C GLU A 33 38.55 7.63 5.63
N ALA A 34 37.81 8.21 6.58
CA ALA A 34 38.15 8.14 7.99
C ALA A 34 38.22 6.70 8.51
N VAL A 35 37.25 5.86 8.17
CA VAL A 35 37.22 4.43 8.49
C VAL A 35 38.45 3.72 7.92
N ARG A 36 38.79 4.00 6.65
CA ARG A 36 39.96 3.43 5.98
C ARG A 36 41.28 3.84 6.65
N LEU A 37 41.43 5.11 7.01
CA LEU A 37 42.65 5.63 7.63
C LEU A 37 42.81 5.18 9.10
N LEU A 38 41.70 5.05 9.83
CA LEU A 38 41.69 4.65 11.23
C LEU A 38 41.57 3.14 11.43
N ASP A 39 41.29 2.37 10.37
CA ASP A 39 41.02 0.92 10.43
C ASP A 39 39.97 0.59 11.51
N ASP A 40 38.87 1.35 11.52
CA ASP A 40 37.78 1.23 12.49
C ASP A 40 36.47 1.73 11.87
N GLU A 41 35.39 0.95 11.92
CA GLU A 41 34.07 1.36 11.41
C GLU A 41 33.39 2.41 12.29
N ASN A 42 33.72 2.44 13.58
CA ASN A 42 33.09 3.34 14.52
C ASN A 42 34.00 4.55 14.71
N VAL A 43 33.82 5.56 13.87
CA VAL A 43 34.56 6.82 13.96
C VAL A 43 33.66 7.96 14.38
N ARG A 44 34.25 8.92 15.08
CA ARG A 44 33.68 10.26 15.25
C ARG A 44 34.50 11.21 14.40
N LEU A 45 33.82 12.12 13.71
CA LEU A 45 34.46 13.03 12.80
C LEU A 45 33.81 14.41 12.84
N ILE A 46 34.60 15.40 12.43
CA ILE A 46 34.17 16.76 12.16
C ILE A 46 34.56 16.99 10.70
N ALA A 47 33.58 17.34 9.87
CA ALA A 47 33.78 17.54 8.44
C ALA A 47 33.27 18.90 8.00
N SER A 48 33.94 19.47 7.02
CA SER A 48 33.54 20.70 6.34
C SER A 48 33.87 20.61 4.86
N THR A 49 33.14 21.35 4.04
CA THR A 49 33.27 21.34 2.58
C THR A 49 33.80 22.67 2.08
N GLU A 50 34.78 22.64 1.18
CA GLU A 50 35.25 23.83 0.45
C GLU A 50 35.65 23.42 -0.97
N GLY A 51 34.99 24.04 -1.96
CA GLY A 51 35.14 23.64 -3.37
C GLY A 51 34.69 22.20 -3.61
N GLU A 52 35.55 21.42 -4.27
CA GLU A 52 35.33 20.01 -4.60
C GLU A 52 35.88 19.04 -3.55
N TYR A 53 36.23 19.54 -2.36
CA TYR A 53 36.85 18.74 -1.31
C TYR A 53 36.04 18.77 -0.02
N VAL A 54 35.93 17.60 0.61
CA VAL A 54 35.52 17.49 2.01
C VAL A 54 36.78 17.32 2.86
N TYR A 55 36.95 18.21 3.82
CA TYR A 55 38.02 18.22 4.79
C TYR A 55 37.47 17.64 6.09
N PHE A 56 38.21 16.76 6.73
CA PHE A 56 37.75 16.18 7.98
C PHE A 56 38.88 15.91 8.96
N ILE A 57 38.51 15.91 10.24
CA ILE A 57 39.30 15.36 11.33
C ILE A 57 38.49 14.22 11.94
N ALA A 58 39.11 13.07 12.19
CA ALA A 58 38.44 11.90 12.73
C ALA A 58 39.26 11.19 13.82
N GLY A 59 38.56 10.54 14.75
CA GLY A 59 39.13 9.65 15.77
C GLY A 59 38.26 8.41 15.98
N ARG A 60 38.83 7.36 16.59
CA ARG A 60 38.09 6.12 16.90
C ARG A 60 37.07 6.40 18.00
N ALA A 61 35.83 5.95 17.84
CA ALA A 61 34.73 6.25 18.76
C ALA A 61 34.98 5.77 20.20
N ARG A 62 35.71 4.66 20.36
CA ARG A 62 36.11 4.10 21.66
C ARG A 62 36.97 5.05 22.51
N ASP A 63 37.73 5.93 21.86
CA ASP A 63 38.59 6.89 22.57
C ASP A 63 37.74 7.96 23.29
N PHE A 64 36.47 8.11 22.90
CA PHE A 64 35.54 9.11 23.45
C PHE A 64 34.66 8.56 24.58
N GLU A 65 34.85 7.32 25.04
CA GLU A 65 34.03 6.71 26.10
C GLU A 65 34.02 7.54 27.40
N ALA A 66 35.17 8.10 27.77
CA ALA A 66 35.32 8.96 28.95
C ALA A 66 34.85 10.43 28.74
N ALA A 67 34.51 10.79 27.50
CA ALA A 67 34.10 12.15 27.12
C ALA A 67 33.12 12.13 25.93
N PRO A 68 31.90 11.59 26.11
CA PRO A 68 30.95 11.38 25.01
C PRO A 68 30.40 12.68 24.43
N GLU A 69 30.34 13.77 25.20
CA GLU A 69 29.90 15.10 24.75
C GLU A 69 31.09 16.07 24.69
N SER A 70 32.07 15.71 23.86
CA SER A 70 33.30 16.45 23.72
C SER A 70 33.48 17.10 22.36
N GLY A 71 34.43 18.03 22.29
CA GLY A 71 34.84 18.69 21.07
C GLY A 71 36.32 19.03 21.07
N THR A 72 36.82 19.48 19.92
CA THR A 72 38.22 19.88 19.74
C THR A 72 38.32 21.27 19.12
N PRO A 73 39.26 22.13 19.57
CA PRO A 73 39.58 23.37 18.88
C PRO A 73 40.43 23.17 17.62
N LEU A 74 41.08 22.00 17.44
CA LEU A 74 41.83 21.69 16.20
C LEU A 74 40.94 21.64 14.96
N ALA A 75 39.63 21.47 15.15
CA ALA A 75 38.65 21.56 14.07
C ALA A 75 38.66 22.93 13.37
N ASN A 76 39.17 24.00 13.99
CA ASN A 76 39.30 25.29 13.32
C ASN A 76 40.31 25.30 12.16
N ALA A 77 41.08 24.22 11.99
CA ALA A 77 41.87 23.99 10.78
C ALA A 77 41.01 23.68 9.54
N LEU A 78 39.76 23.24 9.75
CA LEU A 78 38.81 22.96 8.67
C LEU A 78 38.28 24.28 8.11
N PRO A 79 37.97 24.34 6.81
CA PRO A 79 37.32 25.53 6.24
C PRO A 79 35.92 25.72 6.83
N GLN A 80 35.36 26.94 6.70
CA GLN A 80 34.01 27.30 7.17
C GLN A 80 33.74 27.16 8.68
N THR A 81 34.74 26.81 9.50
CA THR A 81 34.61 26.90 10.96
C THR A 81 34.81 28.33 11.46
N PRO A 82 34.21 28.73 12.59
CA PRO A 82 34.17 30.13 13.03
C PRO A 82 35.53 30.83 13.14
N ASP A 83 36.55 30.13 13.65
CA ASP A 83 37.88 30.69 13.88
C ASP A 83 38.92 30.25 12.84
N HIS A 84 38.47 29.82 11.65
CA HIS A 84 39.38 29.46 10.56
C HIS A 84 40.16 30.67 10.06
N ARG A 85 41.49 30.55 9.98
CA ARG A 85 42.42 31.63 9.57
C ARG A 85 43.12 31.40 8.23
N GLY A 86 42.68 30.39 7.47
CA GLY A 86 43.29 30.01 6.19
C GLY A 86 44.36 28.94 6.33
N ASP A 87 45.23 28.85 5.31
CA ASP A 87 46.30 27.87 5.25
C ASP A 87 47.38 28.12 6.31
N GLY A 88 47.81 27.06 6.98
CA GLY A 88 48.78 27.11 8.06
C GLY A 88 48.69 25.91 9.00
N LEU A 89 49.49 25.96 10.06
CA LEU A 89 49.58 24.93 11.09
C LEU A 89 48.77 25.34 12.31
N TYR A 90 47.69 24.61 12.58
CA TYR A 90 46.83 24.81 13.75
C TYR A 90 47.33 23.93 14.87
N CYS A 91 47.80 24.54 15.97
CA CYS A 91 48.53 23.86 17.04
C CYS A 91 47.75 23.90 18.35
N PHE A 92 47.63 22.75 19.01
CA PHE A 92 47.07 22.60 20.34
C PHE A 92 48.13 22.04 21.31
N ASP A 93 48.33 22.72 22.44
CA ASP A 93 49.27 22.29 23.48
C ASP A 93 48.51 21.46 24.52
N ASN A 94 48.74 20.13 24.54
CA ASN A 94 48.13 19.26 25.55
C ASN A 94 48.97 19.13 26.83
N GLY A 95 50.06 19.90 26.95
CA GLY A 95 51.01 19.87 28.06
C GLY A 95 52.24 18.99 27.79
N GLU A 96 52.06 17.81 27.20
CA GLU A 96 53.15 16.85 26.94
C GLU A 96 53.61 16.87 25.46
N HIS A 97 52.66 17.08 24.55
CA HIS A 97 52.83 17.05 23.11
C HIS A 97 52.04 18.17 22.43
N TYR A 98 52.55 18.63 21.30
CA TYR A 98 51.79 19.48 20.37
C TYR A 98 51.05 18.58 19.40
N LEU A 99 49.73 18.71 19.40
CA LEU A 99 48.88 18.13 18.38
C LEU A 99 48.62 19.21 17.35
N ALA A 100 48.87 18.92 16.08
CA ALA A 100 48.76 19.92 15.04
C ALA A 100 47.99 19.41 13.82
N VAL A 101 47.28 20.32 13.17
CA VAL A 101 46.64 20.09 11.87
C VAL A 101 47.14 21.14 10.89
N GLU A 102 47.78 20.67 9.83
CA GLU A 102 48.23 21.51 8.72
C GLU A 102 47.17 21.54 7.64
N LYS A 103 46.71 22.74 7.30
CA LYS A 103 45.88 23.02 6.13
C LYS A 103 46.75 23.69 5.07
N LYS A 104 46.82 23.08 3.88
CA LYS A 104 47.56 23.60 2.73
C LYS A 104 46.81 23.32 1.43
N ALA A 105 46.22 24.35 0.84
CA ALA A 105 45.37 24.25 -0.34
C ALA A 105 44.34 23.12 -0.19
N ASP A 106 44.40 22.09 -1.03
CA ASP A 106 43.49 20.95 -1.06
C ASP A 106 43.86 19.83 -0.08
N LYS A 107 44.85 20.05 0.81
CA LYS A 107 45.39 19.00 1.70
C LYS A 107 45.22 19.37 3.16
N LEU A 108 44.91 18.35 3.95
CA LEU A 108 44.88 18.40 5.40
C LEU A 108 45.75 17.27 5.95
N LYS A 109 46.57 17.54 6.97
CA LYS A 109 47.41 16.53 7.62
C LYS A 109 47.46 16.74 9.12
N ALA A 110 47.43 15.65 9.88
CA ALA A 110 47.60 15.66 11.32
C ALA A 110 49.05 15.30 11.70
N TYR A 111 49.56 15.95 12.75
CA TYR A 111 50.86 15.68 13.32
C TYR A 111 50.76 15.59 14.84
N SER A 112 51.56 14.69 15.43
CA SER A 112 51.88 14.70 16.85
C SER A 112 53.37 14.96 16.96
N MET A 113 53.74 16.02 17.66
CA MET A 113 55.11 16.50 17.72
C MET A 113 55.52 16.96 19.11
N ALA A 114 56.82 16.88 19.39
CA ALA A 114 57.40 17.44 20.60
C ALA A 114 57.34 18.97 20.55
N LYS A 115 57.12 19.59 21.72
CA LYS A 115 57.10 21.04 21.92
C LYS A 115 58.35 21.71 21.37
N GLY A 116 58.17 22.83 20.66
CA GLY A 116 59.26 23.64 20.11
C GLY A 116 59.70 23.24 18.69
N ARG A 117 59.06 22.25 18.06
CA ARG A 117 59.33 21.90 16.66
C ARG A 117 58.43 22.61 15.66
N GLU A 118 57.49 23.45 16.10
CA GLU A 118 56.46 24.08 15.26
C GLU A 118 57.10 24.99 14.20
N GLY A 119 58.21 25.66 14.55
CA GLY A 119 58.95 26.54 13.64
C GLY A 119 59.58 25.84 12.44
N SER A 120 59.66 24.50 12.43
CA SER A 120 60.23 23.73 11.31
C SER A 120 59.33 23.64 10.07
N PHE A 121 58.05 24.00 10.20
CA PHE A 121 57.07 23.89 9.12
C PHE A 121 57.09 25.09 8.14
N GLY A 122 57.78 26.19 8.47
CA GLY A 122 57.97 27.34 7.57
C GLY A 122 56.67 28.02 7.11
N GLN A 123 55.58 27.87 7.87
CA GLN A 123 54.24 28.38 7.55
C GLN A 123 53.62 29.12 8.74
N ASN A 124 52.50 29.80 8.52
CA ASN A 124 51.78 30.49 9.58
C ASN A 124 51.34 29.49 10.66
N ILE A 125 51.61 29.82 11.93
CA ILE A 125 51.24 28.99 13.07
C ILE A 125 50.08 29.66 13.79
N TYR A 126 49.01 28.90 14.00
CA TYR A 126 47.79 29.33 14.67
C TYR A 126 47.58 28.51 15.95
N PRO A 127 47.87 29.07 17.14
CA PRO A 127 47.55 28.39 18.40
C PRO A 127 46.03 28.35 18.57
N VAL A 128 45.49 27.16 18.83
CA VAL A 128 44.04 26.94 18.89
C VAL A 128 43.47 26.85 20.31
N ASP A 129 44.31 26.97 21.34
CA ASP A 129 43.91 26.76 22.75
C ASP A 129 42.78 27.69 23.22
N THR A 130 42.64 28.85 22.59
CA THR A 130 41.60 29.86 22.88
C THR A 130 40.47 29.92 21.85
N MET A 131 40.51 29.08 20.81
CA MET A 131 39.52 29.07 19.74
C MET A 131 38.25 28.30 20.13
N THR A 132 37.19 28.52 19.37
CA THR A 132 35.90 27.85 19.55
C THR A 132 36.07 26.34 19.44
N VAL A 133 35.63 25.62 20.45
CA VAL A 133 35.63 24.16 20.43
C VAL A 133 34.49 23.67 19.55
N VAL A 134 34.79 22.82 18.56
CA VAL A 134 33.79 22.23 17.66
C VAL A 134 33.47 20.80 18.14
N PRO A 135 32.18 20.43 18.28
CA PRO A 135 31.78 19.13 18.79
C PRO A 135 32.19 17.98 17.86
N TRP A 136 32.60 16.86 18.45
CA TRP A 136 32.80 15.61 17.72
C TRP A 136 31.45 14.97 17.38
N GLU A 137 31.20 14.69 16.11
CA GLU A 137 29.96 14.05 15.69
C GLU A 137 30.17 12.56 15.35
N GLY A 138 29.29 11.70 15.85
CA GLY A 138 29.24 10.31 15.43
C GLY A 138 28.43 10.17 14.15
N TYR A 139 29.04 9.61 13.08
CA TYR A 139 28.36 9.40 11.79
C TYR A 139 27.08 8.56 11.96
N ARG A 140 27.18 7.43 12.67
CA ARG A 140 26.02 6.55 12.96
C ARG A 140 24.95 7.25 13.80
N THR A 141 25.34 8.11 14.74
CA THR A 141 24.39 8.88 15.56
C THR A 141 23.60 9.87 14.70
N ARG A 142 24.27 10.53 13.75
CA ARG A 142 23.65 11.46 12.81
C ARG A 142 22.72 10.74 11.83
N GLN A 143 23.16 9.62 11.25
CA GLN A 143 22.28 8.77 10.43
C GLN A 143 21.06 8.26 11.21
N MET A 144 21.23 7.84 12.47
CA MET A 144 20.11 7.43 13.32
C MET A 144 19.13 8.57 13.60
N GLN A 145 19.62 9.79 13.79
CA GLN A 145 18.76 10.96 13.96
C GLN A 145 17.96 11.27 12.69
N ASP A 146 18.56 11.15 11.51
CA ASP A 146 17.87 11.38 10.24
C ASP A 146 16.91 10.24 9.91
N ALA A 147 17.28 8.99 10.19
CA ALA A 147 16.38 7.84 10.12
C ALA A 147 15.18 8.03 11.06
N ARG A 148 15.38 8.55 12.28
CA ARG A 148 14.27 8.86 13.21
C ARG A 148 13.33 9.93 12.65
N LYS A 149 13.83 10.94 11.93
CA LYS A 149 12.99 11.95 11.28
C LYS A 149 12.14 11.31 10.17
N ILE A 150 12.76 10.48 9.33
CA ILE A 150 12.06 9.74 8.26
C ILE A 150 11.02 8.79 8.85
N THR A 151 11.37 8.01 9.88
CA THR A 151 10.45 7.10 10.57
C THR A 151 9.24 7.85 11.15
N ARG A 152 9.44 9.01 11.77
CA ARG A 152 8.32 9.84 12.27
C ARG A 152 7.40 10.30 11.15
N LEU A 153 7.96 10.72 10.02
CA LEU A 153 7.18 11.14 8.85
C LEU A 153 6.38 9.95 8.28
N SER A 154 7.00 8.78 8.17
CA SER A 154 6.32 7.54 7.73
C SER A 154 5.19 7.12 8.65
N ILE A 155 5.38 7.22 9.99
CA ILE A 155 4.33 6.93 10.97
C ILE A 155 3.14 7.88 10.79
N ASN A 156 3.39 9.18 10.60
CA ASN A 156 2.33 10.16 10.40
C ASN A 156 1.52 9.87 9.11
N ILE A 157 2.19 9.52 8.01
CA ILE A 157 1.53 9.14 6.76
C ILE A 157 0.69 7.87 6.95
N ALA A 158 1.26 6.85 7.60
CA ALA A 158 0.55 5.59 7.89
C ALA A 158 -0.70 5.84 8.75
N ALA A 159 -0.63 6.72 9.73
CA ALA A 159 -1.77 7.10 10.56
C ALA A 159 -2.90 7.76 9.75
N VAL A 160 -2.55 8.67 8.83
CA VAL A 160 -3.54 9.30 7.93
C VAL A 160 -4.22 8.25 7.05
N ILE A 161 -3.44 7.34 6.45
CA ILE A 161 -3.98 6.26 5.61
C ILE A 161 -4.91 5.35 6.42
N ALA A 162 -4.54 5.02 7.66
CA ALA A 162 -5.38 4.19 8.53
C ALA A 162 -6.73 4.87 8.84
N VAL A 163 -6.72 6.17 9.15
CA VAL A 163 -7.95 6.94 9.40
C VAL A 163 -8.85 6.97 8.15
N VAL A 164 -8.27 7.19 6.96
CA VAL A 164 -9.02 7.17 5.69
C VAL A 164 -9.63 5.78 5.44
N ASN A 165 -8.89 4.69 5.68
CA ASN A 165 -9.41 3.34 5.53
C ASN A 165 -10.56 3.03 6.50
N ILE A 166 -10.45 3.44 7.76
CA ILE A 166 -11.52 3.28 8.75
C ILE A 166 -12.78 4.04 8.32
N LEU A 167 -12.62 5.26 7.81
CA LEU A 167 -13.75 6.05 7.29
C LEU A 167 -14.41 5.38 6.09
N LEU A 168 -13.62 4.86 5.14
CA LEU A 168 -14.15 4.13 3.99
C LEU A 168 -14.92 2.88 4.41
N ILE A 169 -14.36 2.05 5.29
CA ILE A 169 -15.04 0.86 5.83
C ILE A 169 -16.37 1.26 6.49
N THR A 170 -16.35 2.31 7.30
CA THR A 170 -17.56 2.81 7.98
C THR A 170 -18.64 3.24 6.98
N VAL A 171 -18.26 3.99 5.93
CA VAL A 171 -19.18 4.41 4.86
C VAL A 171 -19.75 3.19 4.12
N PHE A 172 -18.93 2.21 3.77
CA PHE A 172 -19.39 0.98 3.12
C PHE A 172 -20.36 0.20 4.01
N SER A 173 -20.07 0.04 5.31
CA SER A 173 -20.97 -0.63 6.25
C SER A 173 -22.32 0.09 6.38
N ILE A 174 -22.35 1.42 6.33
CA ILE A 174 -23.60 2.19 6.33
C ILE A 174 -24.39 1.93 5.03
N ILE A 175 -23.73 1.98 3.86
CA ILE A 175 -24.37 1.73 2.57
C ILE A 175 -24.95 0.31 2.50
N GLU A 176 -24.19 -0.70 2.94
CA GLU A 176 -24.65 -2.09 3.02
C GLU A 176 -25.84 -2.23 3.96
N GLY A 177 -25.81 -1.59 5.13
CA GLY A 177 -26.94 -1.57 6.06
C GLY A 177 -28.21 -0.97 5.45
N TYR A 178 -28.08 0.14 4.71
CA TYR A 178 -29.20 0.75 3.98
C TYR A 178 -29.72 -0.13 2.83
N ALA A 179 -28.82 -0.76 2.07
CA ALA A 179 -29.18 -1.67 0.98
C ALA A 179 -29.91 -2.92 1.51
N GLN A 180 -29.39 -3.52 2.58
CA GLN A 180 -30.03 -4.65 3.27
C GLN A 180 -31.40 -4.25 3.81
N GLY A 181 -31.53 -3.09 4.46
CA GLY A 181 -32.82 -2.58 4.94
C GLY A 181 -33.87 -2.45 3.84
N LYS A 182 -33.48 -1.95 2.65
CA LYS A 182 -34.38 -1.91 1.47
C LYS A 182 -34.76 -3.30 0.97
N THR A 183 -33.83 -4.25 0.93
CA THR A 183 -34.13 -5.62 0.50
C THR A 183 -35.05 -6.36 1.46
N VAL A 184 -34.92 -6.13 2.78
CA VAL A 184 -35.83 -6.68 3.79
C VAL A 184 -37.24 -6.14 3.59
N HIS A 185 -37.41 -4.83 3.41
CA HIS A 185 -38.73 -4.25 3.10
C HIS A 185 -39.37 -4.75 1.80
N LEU A 186 -38.55 -5.02 0.76
CA LEU A 186 -39.03 -5.64 -0.47
C LEU A 186 -39.48 -7.09 -0.25
N ARG A 187 -38.73 -7.85 0.57
CA ARG A 187 -39.05 -9.24 0.92
C ARG A 187 -40.34 -9.32 1.75
N ASP A 188 -40.50 -8.43 2.73
CA ASP A 188 -41.71 -8.34 3.56
C ASP A 188 -42.95 -8.01 2.71
N LYS A 189 -42.83 -7.04 1.79
CA LYS A 189 -43.92 -6.70 0.84
C LYS A 189 -44.21 -7.83 -0.14
N MET A 190 -43.20 -8.57 -0.59
CA MET A 190 -43.37 -9.76 -1.43
C MET A 190 -44.11 -10.87 -0.68
N GLU A 191 -43.76 -11.12 0.58
CA GLU A 191 -44.42 -12.12 1.41
C GLU A 191 -45.87 -11.74 1.70
N GLU A 192 -46.14 -10.46 1.99
CA GLU A 192 -47.50 -9.94 2.16
C GLU A 192 -48.32 -10.08 0.87
N ASN A 193 -47.76 -9.73 -0.29
CA ASN A 193 -48.41 -9.90 -1.58
C ASN A 193 -48.64 -11.38 -1.93
N MET A 194 -47.69 -12.27 -1.61
CA MET A 194 -47.86 -13.72 -1.80
C MET A 194 -48.96 -14.30 -0.91
N ARG A 195 -49.08 -13.84 0.35
CA ARG A 195 -50.19 -14.25 1.23
C ARG A 195 -51.54 -13.77 0.72
N ARG A 196 -51.62 -12.52 0.24
CA ARG A 196 -52.85 -11.99 -0.40
C ARG A 196 -53.20 -12.76 -1.68
N MET A 197 -52.20 -13.08 -2.51
CA MET A 197 -52.39 -13.86 -3.72
C MET A 197 -52.79 -15.31 -3.41
N GLY A 198 -52.23 -15.91 -2.36
CA GLY A 198 -52.63 -17.23 -1.86
C GLY A 198 -54.07 -17.27 -1.34
N ALA A 199 -54.52 -16.21 -0.68
CA ALA A 199 -55.92 -16.06 -0.26
C ALA A 199 -56.88 -15.91 -1.46
N VAL A 200 -56.51 -15.09 -2.46
CA VAL A 200 -57.29 -14.94 -3.72
C VAL A 200 -57.32 -16.23 -4.53
N VAL A 201 -56.24 -17.03 -4.49
CA VAL A 201 -56.18 -18.35 -5.13
C VAL A 201 -57.06 -19.35 -4.38
N GLN A 202 -57.06 -19.36 -3.04
CA GLN A 202 -57.94 -20.23 -2.24
C GLN A 202 -59.43 -19.94 -2.45
N GLU A 203 -59.79 -18.67 -2.63
CA GLU A 203 -61.18 -18.25 -2.84
C GLU A 203 -61.70 -18.55 -4.26
N ASN A 204 -60.79 -18.78 -5.24
CA ASN A 204 -61.12 -19.12 -6.63
C ASN A 204 -60.78 -20.57 -7.04
N THR A 205 -60.25 -21.43 -6.15
CA THR A 205 -59.94 -22.86 -6.43
C THR A 205 -61.15 -23.81 -6.39
N PHE A 206 -62.27 -23.41 -6.99
CA PHE A 206 -63.31 -24.35 -7.44
C PHE A 206 -63.75 -24.09 -8.88
N HIS A 207 -62.84 -23.65 -9.76
CA HIS A 207 -63.16 -23.52 -11.18
C HIS A 207 -62.84 -24.81 -11.95
N PRO A 208 -63.82 -25.44 -12.64
CA PRO A 208 -63.64 -26.65 -13.47
C PRO A 208 -62.49 -26.58 -14.50
N LEU A 209 -62.04 -25.38 -14.84
CA LEU A 209 -60.99 -25.09 -15.81
C LEU A 209 -59.69 -25.88 -15.60
N ARG A 210 -59.31 -26.21 -14.36
CA ARG A 210 -58.05 -26.91 -14.08
C ARG A 210 -58.10 -28.40 -14.46
N THR A 211 -59.24 -29.05 -14.27
CA THR A 211 -59.48 -30.42 -14.75
C THR A 211 -59.56 -30.43 -16.28
N TYR A 212 -60.25 -29.44 -16.87
CA TYR A 212 -60.41 -29.30 -18.32
C TYR A 212 -59.09 -29.00 -19.06
N LEU A 213 -58.16 -28.25 -18.46
CA LEU A 213 -56.85 -27.96 -19.06
C LEU A 213 -55.95 -29.20 -19.13
N ASN A 214 -56.03 -30.10 -18.14
CA ASN A 214 -55.31 -31.37 -18.17
C ASN A 214 -55.86 -32.32 -19.25
N ASP A 215 -57.19 -32.36 -19.42
CA ASP A 215 -57.83 -33.17 -20.47
C ASP A 215 -57.45 -32.67 -21.88
N ILE A 216 -57.38 -31.35 -22.07
CA ILE A 216 -56.96 -30.74 -23.35
C ILE A 216 -55.48 -30.99 -23.64
N GLN A 217 -54.59 -30.89 -22.64
CA GLN A 217 -53.16 -31.20 -22.81
C GLN A 217 -52.91 -32.65 -23.19
N MET A 218 -53.73 -33.59 -22.69
CA MET A 218 -53.61 -35.00 -23.06
C MET A 218 -53.96 -35.23 -24.53
N ILE A 219 -54.99 -34.53 -25.05
CA ILE A 219 -55.43 -34.61 -26.45
C ILE A 219 -54.41 -33.97 -27.41
N ASP A 220 -53.85 -32.82 -27.06
CA ASP A 220 -52.90 -32.09 -27.91
C ASP A 220 -51.56 -32.83 -28.09
N SER A 221 -51.19 -33.69 -27.13
CA SER A 221 -49.94 -34.45 -27.15
C SER A 221 -49.90 -35.62 -28.14
N ARG A 222 -51.04 -36.06 -28.72
CA ARG A 222 -51.09 -37.32 -29.50
C ARG A 222 -51.58 -37.24 -30.95
N SER A 223 -52.27 -36.18 -31.39
CA SER A 223 -52.45 -35.84 -32.83
C SER A 223 -53.25 -34.55 -32.99
N LYS A 224 -52.77 -33.65 -33.85
CA LYS A 224 -53.11 -32.21 -33.90
C LYS A 224 -54.54 -31.86 -34.36
N LYS A 225 -54.99 -30.72 -33.79
CA LYS A 225 -56.12 -29.83 -34.11
C LYS A 225 -57.50 -30.22 -33.57
N ILE A 226 -57.83 -29.61 -32.43
CA ILE A 226 -59.20 -29.31 -32.04
C ILE A 226 -59.63 -28.12 -32.91
N ASP A 227 -60.55 -28.32 -33.86
CA ASP A 227 -60.92 -27.27 -34.82
C ASP A 227 -62.03 -26.34 -34.31
N VAL A 228 -62.87 -26.78 -33.37
CA VAL A 228 -63.94 -25.92 -32.82
C VAL A 228 -64.13 -26.16 -31.33
N TYR A 229 -63.95 -25.08 -30.55
CA TYR A 229 -64.28 -25.01 -29.13
C TYR A 229 -65.37 -23.96 -28.94
N ARG A 230 -66.55 -24.38 -28.47
CA ARG A 230 -67.67 -23.46 -28.23
C ARG A 230 -68.25 -23.68 -26.84
N VAL A 231 -68.25 -22.60 -26.06
CA VAL A 231 -68.87 -22.52 -24.74
C VAL A 231 -70.10 -21.64 -24.84
N GLU A 232 -71.27 -22.24 -24.77
CA GLU A 232 -72.56 -21.54 -24.75
C GLU A 232 -73.36 -22.03 -23.54
N ASN A 233 -73.83 -21.10 -22.69
CA ASN A 233 -74.65 -21.40 -21.51
C ASN A 233 -74.09 -22.49 -20.57
N GLY A 234 -72.78 -22.48 -20.34
CA GLY A 234 -72.11 -23.42 -19.43
C GLY A 234 -71.88 -24.83 -20.00
N LYS A 235 -72.23 -25.08 -21.26
CA LYS A 235 -71.97 -26.34 -21.96
C LYS A 235 -70.79 -26.20 -22.90
N VAL A 236 -69.94 -27.22 -22.92
CA VAL A 236 -68.70 -27.24 -23.70
C VAL A 236 -68.84 -28.27 -24.80
N SER A 237 -68.89 -27.81 -26.03
CA SER A 237 -68.86 -28.66 -27.21
C SER A 237 -67.50 -28.55 -27.89
N TRP A 238 -66.97 -29.72 -28.29
CA TRP A 238 -65.72 -29.79 -29.02
C TRP A 238 -65.77 -30.83 -30.12
N THR A 239 -65.01 -30.55 -31.18
CA THR A 239 -64.83 -31.44 -32.34
C THR A 239 -63.33 -31.68 -32.54
N ALA A 240 -62.95 -32.94 -32.67
CA ALA A 240 -61.57 -33.33 -32.95
C ALA A 240 -61.52 -34.23 -34.20
N HIS A 241 -60.47 -34.03 -34.99
CA HIS A 241 -60.21 -34.79 -36.21
C HIS A 241 -59.11 -35.81 -35.95
N PHE A 242 -59.38 -37.06 -36.25
CA PHE A 242 -58.48 -38.19 -36.02
C PHE A 242 -58.20 -38.93 -37.33
N PRO A 243 -56.95 -39.37 -37.57
CA PRO A 243 -56.64 -40.25 -38.68
C PRO A 243 -57.34 -41.62 -38.56
N LYS A 244 -57.65 -42.25 -39.71
CA LYS A 244 -58.34 -43.56 -39.77
C LYS A 244 -57.61 -44.71 -39.08
N TRP A 245 -56.31 -44.57 -38.82
CA TRP A 245 -55.48 -45.61 -38.21
C TRP A 245 -55.53 -45.63 -36.68
N ILE A 246 -56.24 -44.70 -36.03
CA ILE A 246 -56.41 -44.69 -34.57
C ILE A 246 -57.36 -45.82 -34.13
N SER A 247 -57.00 -46.51 -33.05
CA SER A 247 -57.71 -47.69 -32.58
C SER A 247 -59.07 -47.34 -31.97
N SER A 248 -60.01 -48.30 -31.99
CA SER A 248 -61.32 -48.14 -31.36
C SER A 248 -61.23 -47.84 -29.85
N GLU A 249 -60.21 -48.40 -29.19
CA GLU A 249 -59.96 -48.25 -27.75
C GLU A 249 -59.55 -46.82 -27.37
N ASP A 250 -58.79 -46.14 -28.25
CA ASP A 250 -58.37 -44.75 -28.02
C ASP A 250 -59.56 -43.78 -28.01
N TYR A 251 -60.64 -44.10 -28.73
CA TYR A 251 -61.86 -43.28 -28.72
C TYR A 251 -62.64 -43.42 -27.43
N GLU A 252 -62.69 -44.62 -26.83
CA GLU A 252 -63.43 -44.86 -25.58
C GLU A 252 -62.85 -44.05 -24.41
N LEU A 253 -61.53 -43.80 -24.44
CA LEU A 253 -60.83 -42.98 -23.43
C LEU A 253 -61.27 -41.51 -23.43
N LEU A 254 -61.82 -40.99 -24.53
CA LEU A 254 -62.27 -39.60 -24.65
C LEU A 254 -63.67 -39.37 -24.02
N GLY A 255 -64.36 -40.45 -23.63
CA GLY A 255 -65.61 -40.45 -22.90
C GLY A 255 -66.76 -41.19 -23.60
N ARG A 256 -67.81 -41.53 -22.85
CA ARG A 256 -68.89 -42.42 -23.31
C ARG A 256 -69.93 -41.79 -24.26
N ASP A 257 -70.00 -40.46 -24.33
CA ASP A 257 -71.04 -39.72 -25.09
C ASP A 257 -70.51 -39.13 -26.41
N LEU A 258 -69.59 -39.83 -27.06
CA LEU A 258 -68.98 -39.38 -28.31
C LEU A 258 -69.79 -39.84 -29.51
N LYS A 259 -70.04 -38.92 -30.45
CA LYS A 259 -70.55 -39.25 -31.78
C LYS A 259 -69.39 -39.30 -32.76
N LYS A 260 -69.20 -40.46 -33.40
CA LYS A 260 -68.20 -40.71 -34.43
C LYS A 260 -68.84 -40.61 -35.81
N GLU A 261 -68.25 -39.81 -36.68
CA GLU A 261 -68.63 -39.69 -38.09
C GLU A 261 -67.37 -39.93 -38.94
N GLU A 262 -67.41 -40.93 -39.82
CA GLU A 262 -66.29 -41.25 -40.70
C GLU A 262 -66.44 -40.52 -42.03
N ARG A 263 -65.39 -39.81 -42.45
CA ARG A 263 -65.32 -39.05 -43.70
C ARG A 263 -64.13 -39.51 -44.54
N ASP A 264 -64.08 -39.07 -45.79
CA ASP A 264 -63.02 -39.47 -46.73
C ASP A 264 -61.63 -38.96 -46.31
N ASP A 265 -61.57 -37.86 -45.56
CA ASP A 265 -60.36 -37.20 -45.05
C ASP A 265 -59.92 -37.66 -43.64
N GLY A 266 -60.75 -38.46 -42.95
CA GLY A 266 -60.45 -38.93 -41.60
C GLY A 266 -61.70 -39.29 -40.80
N ILE A 267 -61.52 -39.46 -39.48
CA ILE A 267 -62.60 -39.71 -38.53
C ILE A 267 -62.83 -38.43 -37.72
N ILE A 268 -64.06 -37.94 -37.71
CA ILE A 268 -64.46 -36.81 -36.87
C ILE A 268 -65.14 -37.35 -35.61
N VAL A 269 -64.69 -36.88 -34.46
CA VAL A 269 -65.28 -37.22 -33.16
C VAL A 269 -65.80 -35.95 -32.50
N THR A 270 -67.07 -35.98 -32.12
CA THR A 270 -67.74 -34.87 -31.46
C THR A 270 -68.26 -35.29 -30.08
N LYS A 271 -68.05 -34.44 -29.08
CA LYS A 271 -68.67 -34.60 -27.76
C LYS A 271 -69.73 -33.52 -27.57
N GLY A 272 -70.98 -33.95 -27.48
CA GLY A 272 -72.08 -33.07 -27.06
C GLY A 272 -72.29 -33.19 -25.56
N THR A 273 -72.03 -32.13 -24.78
CA THR A 273 -72.48 -32.08 -23.38
C THR A 273 -73.94 -31.64 -23.32
N ARG A 274 -74.71 -32.29 -22.45
CA ARG A 274 -76.13 -32.05 -22.29
C ARG A 274 -76.45 -30.78 -21.54
#